data_AF-A0A0C2BEI3-F1
#
_entry.id   AF-A0A0C2BEI3-F1
#
_cell.length_a   1.000
_cell.length_b   1.000
_cell.length_c   1.000
_cell.angle_alpha   90.00
_cell.angle_beta   90.00
_cell.angle_gamma   90.00
#
_symmetry.space_group_name_H-M   'P 1'
#
loop_
_entity.id
_entity.type
_entity.pdbx_description
1 polymer ?
#
loop_
_entity_poly.entity_id
_entity_poly.type
_entity_poly.pdbx_seq_one_letter_code
_entity_poly.pdbx_strand_id
1 'polypeptide(L)' 'AAEPAVLSAHLGPGSADGTLALVLDGEASAAEATRGIAARLAADDVLRARLVRGLDLAVLPGGATPPGEPLHVRK' A
#
# COMPACT_ATOMS: atom_id res chain seq x y z
N ALA A 1 -5.75 2.65 -13.30
CA ALA A 1 -5.07 1.35 -13.44
C ALA A 1 -4.35 1.08 -12.12
N ALA A 2 -4.47 -0.14 -11.59
CA ALA A 2 -3.72 -0.57 -10.41
C ALA A 2 -2.23 -0.33 -10.69
N GLU A 3 -1.51 0.23 -9.71
CA GLU A 3 -0.09 0.53 -9.81
C GLU A 3 0.65 -0.75 -10.20
N PRO A 4 1.17 -0.86 -11.44
CA PRO A 4 1.64 -2.13 -11.96
C PRO A 4 2.84 -2.63 -11.16
N ALA A 5 3.59 -1.73 -10.51
CA ALA A 5 4.73 -2.05 -9.67
C ALA A 5 4.40 -2.82 -8.37
N VAL A 6 3.14 -2.86 -7.93
CA VAL A 6 2.76 -3.51 -6.67
C VAL A 6 2.50 -5.00 -6.91
N LEU A 7 3.29 -5.87 -6.27
CA LEU A 7 3.14 -7.32 -6.32
C LEU A 7 2.10 -7.82 -5.32
N SER A 8 2.14 -7.31 -4.09
CA SER A 8 1.10 -7.57 -3.10
C SER A 8 0.90 -6.39 -2.16
N ALA A 9 -0.32 -6.26 -1.64
CA ALA A 9 -0.66 -5.29 -0.62
C ALA A 9 -1.35 -6.00 0.55
N HIS A 10 -0.88 -5.72 1.76
CA HIS A 10 -1.41 -6.28 3.01
C HIS A 10 -1.81 -5.13 3.93
N LEU A 11 -2.98 -5.21 4.55
CA LEU A 11 -3.40 -4.24 5.55
C LEU A 11 -3.36 -4.91 6.92
N GLY A 12 -2.46 -4.42 7.75
CA GLY A 12 -2.33 -4.83 9.13
C GLY A 12 -2.86 -3.76 10.10
N PRO A 13 -3.12 -4.15 11.36
CA PRO A 13 -3.33 -3.18 12.42
C PRO A 13 -2.07 -2.31 12.57
N GLY A 14 -2.28 -0.99 12.62
CA GLY A 14 -1.21 0.01 12.66
C GLY A 14 -1.43 1.06 13.75
N SER A 15 -0.43 1.91 13.95
CA SER A 15 -0.47 3.02 14.91
C SER A 15 -1.48 4.11 14.55
N ALA A 16 -1.72 4.31 13.25
CA ALA A 16 -2.75 5.19 12.71
C ALA A 16 -4.11 4.46 12.62
N ASP A 17 -4.79 4.47 11.46
CA ASP A 17 -5.99 3.66 11.22
C ASP A 17 -5.67 2.27 10.65
N GLY A 18 -4.43 2.08 10.19
CA GLY A 18 -3.92 0.82 9.66
C GLY A 18 -2.55 1.01 9.02
N THR A 19 -1.85 -0.10 8.78
CA THR A 19 -0.59 -0.10 8.05
C THR A 19 -0.77 -0.86 6.75
N LEU A 20 -0.60 -0.17 5.62
CA LEU A 20 -0.58 -0.77 4.30
C LEU A 20 0.85 -1.15 3.94
N ALA A 21 1.14 -2.45 4.04
CA ALA A 21 2.38 -3.04 3.59
C ALA A 21 2.31 -3.34 2.09
N LEU A 22 3.17 -2.70 1.32
CA LEU A 22 3.26 -2.77 -0.13
C LEU A 22 4.54 -3.51 -0.52
N VAL A 23 4.40 -4.67 -1.13
CA VAL A 23 5.52 -5.41 -1.72
C VAL A 23 5.66 -4.96 -3.16
N LEU A 24 6.78 -4.34 -3.49
CA LEU A 24 7.03 -3.81 -4.82
C LEU A 24 7.92 -4.74 -5.64
N ASP A 25 7.71 -4.71 -6.96
CA ASP A 25 8.62 -5.33 -7.91
C ASP A 25 9.99 -4.63 -7.83
N GLY A 26 11.07 -5.40 -7.75
CA GLY A 26 12.42 -4.88 -7.49
C GLY A 26 12.95 -3.95 -8.58
N GLU A 27 12.37 -4.03 -9.77
CA GLU A 27 12.68 -3.18 -10.93
C GLU A 27 11.94 -1.82 -10.89
N ALA A 28 10.94 -1.67 -10.03
CA ALA A 28 10.13 -0.46 -9.96
C ALA A 28 10.64 0.54 -8.91
N SER A 29 10.54 1.83 -9.24
CA SER A 29 10.85 2.90 -8.29
C SER A 29 9.86 2.90 -7.12
N ALA A 30 10.37 2.52 -5.95
CA ALA A 30 9.59 2.48 -4.72
C ALA A 30 8.94 3.83 -4.38
N ALA A 31 9.65 4.92 -4.63
CA ALA A 31 9.17 6.27 -4.38
C ALA A 31 8.02 6.66 -5.32
N GLU A 32 8.12 6.32 -6.62
CA GLU A 32 7.08 6.65 -7.60
C GLU A 32 5.82 5.82 -7.38
N ALA A 33 5.95 4.52 -7.14
CA ALA A 33 4.83 3.66 -6.81
C ALA A 33 4.12 4.13 -5.53
N THR A 34 4.88 4.43 -4.46
CA THR A 34 4.31 4.93 -3.21
C THR A 34 3.60 6.26 -3.40
N ARG A 35 4.17 7.18 -4.20
CA ARG A 35 3.56 8.48 -4.49
C ARG A 35 2.27 8.32 -5.31
N GLY A 36 2.25 7.44 -6.30
CA GLY A 36 1.05 7.13 -7.09
C GLY A 36 -0.09 6.60 -6.21
N ILE A 37 0.23 5.66 -5.31
CA ILE A 37 -0.71 5.10 -4.33
C ILE A 37 -1.22 6.19 -3.40
N ALA A 38 -0.32 6.95 -2.77
CA ALA A 38 -0.68 8.03 -1.84
C ALA A 38 -1.58 9.08 -2.50
N ALA A 39 -1.28 9.47 -3.75
CA ALA A 39 -2.09 10.42 -4.50
C ALA A 39 -3.50 9.88 -4.78
N ARG A 40 -3.64 8.60 -5.12
CA ARG A 40 -4.95 7.96 -5.35
C ARG A 40 -5.75 7.82 -4.06
N LEU A 41 -5.12 7.40 -2.97
CA LEU A 41 -5.75 7.37 -1.64
C LEU A 41 -6.23 8.75 -1.21
N ALA A 42 -5.42 9.78 -1.44
CA ALA A 42 -5.79 11.16 -1.15
C ALA A 42 -6.88 11.72 -2.07
N ALA A 43 -7.07 11.13 -3.26
CA ALA A 43 -8.14 11.50 -4.18
C ALA A 43 -9.44 10.71 -3.94
N ASP A 44 -9.44 9.71 -3.06
CA ASP A 44 -10.62 8.90 -2.72
C ASP A 44 -11.35 9.51 -1.52
N ASP A 45 -12.54 10.07 -1.78
CA ASP A 45 -13.33 10.74 -0.76
C ASP A 45 -13.87 9.81 0.34
N VAL A 46 -14.10 8.53 0.03
CA VAL A 46 -14.57 7.54 1.02
C VAL A 46 -13.44 7.15 1.97
N LEU A 47 -12.24 6.92 1.43
CA LEU A 47 -11.06 6.66 2.25
C LEU A 47 -10.69 7.88 3.08
N ARG A 48 -10.73 9.09 2.51
CA ARG A 48 -10.53 10.34 3.26
C ARG A 48 -11.51 10.51 4.42
N ALA A 49 -12.77 10.13 4.24
CA ALA A 49 -13.77 10.21 5.30
C ALA A 49 -13.55 9.17 6.41
N ARG A 50 -12.85 8.06 6.14
CA ARG A 50 -12.66 6.94 7.07
C ARG A 50 -11.27 6.89 7.70
N LEU A 51 -10.26 7.44 7.04
CA LEU A 51 -8.88 7.53 7.51
C LEU A 51 -8.68 8.82 8.33
N VAL A 52 -9.25 8.82 9.53
CA VAL A 52 -9.27 9.98 10.44
C VAL A 52 -7.89 10.27 11.02
N ARG A 53 -7.12 9.23 11.36
CA ARG A 53 -5.75 9.31 11.88
C ARG A 53 -4.70 9.13 10.79
N GLY A 54 -5.11 8.68 9.60
CA GLY A 54 -4.26 8.46 8.44
C GLY A 54 -3.88 6.99 8.26
N LEU A 55 -3.07 6.72 7.24
CA LEU A 55 -2.62 5.38 6.89
C LEU A 55 -1.10 5.34 6.86
N ASP A 56 -0.51 4.40 7.59
CA ASP A 56 0.94 4.17 7.55
C ASP A 56 1.27 3.33 6.31
N LEU A 57 2.25 3.77 5.52
CA LEU A 57 2.71 3.05 4.33
C LEU A 57 4.05 2.37 4.61
N ALA A 58 4.09 1.04 4.53
CA ALA A 58 5.31 0.26 4.69
C ALA A 58 5.71 -0.33 3.33
N VAL A 59 6.84 0.12 2.78
CA VAL A 59 7.34 -0.35 1.48
C VAL A 59 8.35 -1.46 1.69
N LEU A 60 8.09 -2.62 1.09
CA LEU A 60 8.88 -3.84 1.22
C LEU A 60 9.43 -4.27 -0.15
N PRO A 61 10.64 -4.85 -0.19
CA PRO A 61 11.22 -5.37 -1.42
C PRO A 61 10.48 -6.62 -1.90
N GLY A 62 10.56 -6.89 -3.21
CA GLY A 62 9.98 -8.07 -3.84
C GLY A 62 10.44 -9.36 -3.17
N GLY A 63 9.48 -10.20 -2.77
CA GLY A 63 9.74 -11.45 -2.03
C GLY A 63 9.59 -11.33 -0.51
N ALA A 64 9.39 -10.13 0.04
CA ALA A 64 8.99 -9.99 1.44
C ALA A 64 7.59 -10.57 1.67
N THR A 65 7.42 -11.35 2.73
CA THR A 65 6.12 -11.91 3.14
C THR A 65 5.66 -11.23 4.43
N PRO A 66 4.93 -10.11 4.36
CA PRO A 66 4.41 -9.47 5.55
C PRO A 66 3.37 -10.36 6.25
N PRO A 67 3.25 -10.27 7.59
CA PRO A 67 2.24 -11.01 8.33
C PRO A 67 0.84 -10.43 8.05
N GLY A 68 -0.13 -11.31 7.78
CA GLY A 68 -1.52 -10.97 7.50
C GLY A 68 -1.99 -11.42 6.12
N GLU A 69 -3.31 -11.56 5.94
CA GLU A 69 -3.87 -11.93 4.64
C GLU A 69 -3.67 -10.81 3.62
N PRO A 70 -3.23 -11.12 2.38
CA PRO A 70 -3.08 -10.11 1.35
C PRO A 70 -4.44 -9.55 0.94
N LEU A 71 -4.59 -8.22 1.00
CA LEU A 71 -5.73 -7.53 0.40
C LEU A 71 -5.67 -7.56 -1.13
N HIS A 72 -4.45 -7.57 -1.68
CA HIS A 72 -4.23 -7.59 -3.12
C HIS A 72 -3.00 -8.45 -3.44
N VAL A 73 -3.11 -9.27 -4.48
CA VAL A 73 -1.98 -9.99 -5.10
C VAL A 73 -2.12 -9.81 -6.60
N ARG A 74 -1.06 -9.32 -7.24
CA ARG A 74 -0.94 -9.27 -8.70
C ARG A 74 -0.68 -10.70 -9.19
N LYS A 75 -1.63 -11.27 -9.93
CA LYS A 75 -1.43 -12.54 -10.66
C LYS A 75 -0.78 -12.31 -12.01
#